data_AF-A0A9N9SC99-F1
#
_entry.id   AF-A0A9N9SC99-F1
#
_cell.length_a   1.000
_cell.length_b   1.000
_cell.length_c   1.000
_cell.angle_alpha   90.00
_cell.angle_beta   90.00
_cell.angle_gamma   90.00
#
_symmetry.space_group_name_H-M   'P 1'
#
loop_
_entity.id
_entity.type
_entity.pdbx_description
1 polymer ?
#
loop_
_entity_poly.entity_id
_entity_poly.type
_entity_poly.pdbx_seq_one_letter_code
_entity_poly.pdbx_strand_id
1 'polypeptide(L)'
;MADPRIRTLKIKTGVVKRLTKEKTVYEREAELQKTRVEKFKEQKKDEYDIRKQEEVLTECLMMVPDCQRRLLTAFEDLKTILETEQDLKDTEDYLSAQKVVEDARMNFLKYQNFVSRTTNIELPIITDPRTNILQTLYSQTNDELWIESWLQQNAIYHSIPKIKINKGANVIPINDAQTSLKECLILLDKLTKTQRELEDKVDRMSSNDWKQKTIEIGVIKDQFTKLISKFESGESIFTLKKSIEKRKKKRLTLKKKKEFKKQQQEFKFHNRDKQHKIADQWLISKKEEVENIKMEEDMKKDADCVLAEVTKRKSEARKQLTLVSSLIKLRLVRDHIATQRGDNCSLEDKNAFNITTEKLKLMWESALQTYTTEEQGLKLMLEKTASEDSKIARLAKERKLLEEWHGIFFGPRRVISPENTTYWALTAAERDTDTFIAIRKSWDTFLVSPTNEMGSKIPIGWVLPDSSANENWAKYLASA
;
A
#
# COMPACT_ATOMS: atom_id res chain seq x y z
N MET A 1 34.50 11.95 -38.68
CA MET A 1 33.87 11.17 -37.60
C MET A 1 32.81 12.05 -36.97
N ALA A 2 31.59 11.57 -36.79
CA ALA A 2 30.53 12.36 -36.16
C ALA A 2 30.89 12.62 -34.69
N ASP A 3 30.74 13.86 -34.24
CA ASP A 3 31.04 14.28 -32.86
C ASP A 3 30.26 13.40 -31.86
N PRO A 4 30.92 12.72 -30.90
CA PRO A 4 30.26 11.94 -29.85
C PRO A 4 29.18 12.70 -29.07
N ARG A 5 29.27 14.03 -29.00
CA ARG A 5 28.29 14.92 -28.35
C ARG A 5 26.95 14.93 -29.08
N ILE A 6 26.98 14.98 -30.42
CA ILE A 6 25.77 14.94 -31.28
C ILE A 6 25.01 13.62 -31.09
N ARG A 7 25.73 12.50 -30.95
CA ARG A 7 25.12 11.18 -30.65
C ARG A 7 24.39 11.20 -29.31
N THR A 8 25.02 11.79 -28.29
CA THR A 8 24.45 11.90 -26.93
C THR A 8 23.20 12.78 -26.93
N LEU A 9 23.25 13.91 -27.63
CA LEU A 9 22.13 14.83 -27.82
C LEU A 9 20.93 14.14 -28.48
N LYS A 10 21.16 13.36 -29.54
CA LYS A 10 20.12 12.60 -30.23
C LYS A 10 19.47 11.52 -29.35
N ILE A 11 20.27 10.82 -28.54
CA ILE A 11 19.77 9.82 -27.59
C ILE A 11 18.86 10.48 -26.56
N LYS A 12 19.31 11.54 -25.89
CA LYS A 12 18.53 12.22 -24.85
C LYS A 12 17.30 12.93 -25.40
N THR A 13 17.38 13.49 -26.61
CA THR A 13 16.21 13.98 -27.35
C THR A 13 15.18 12.88 -27.60
N GLY A 14 15.64 11.68 -27.99
CA GLY A 14 14.78 10.52 -28.16
C GLY A 14 14.14 10.03 -26.86
N VAL A 15 14.84 10.11 -25.73
CA VAL A 15 14.30 9.79 -24.39
C VAL A 15 13.15 10.73 -24.04
N VAL A 16 13.35 12.05 -24.17
CA VAL A 16 12.29 13.04 -23.87
C VAL A 16 11.08 12.86 -24.79
N LYS A 17 11.27 12.58 -26.09
CA LYS A 17 10.16 12.29 -27.02
C LYS A 17 9.34 11.06 -26.59
N ARG A 18 9.99 9.97 -26.17
CA ARG A 18 9.28 8.75 -25.73
C ARG A 18 8.51 8.97 -24.44
N LEU A 19 9.15 9.57 -23.43
CA LEU A 19 8.51 9.86 -22.14
C LEU A 19 7.34 10.85 -22.29
N THR A 20 7.44 11.80 -23.22
CA THR A 20 6.33 12.72 -23.54
C THR A 20 5.14 11.94 -24.11
N LYS A 21 5.39 10.98 -25.02
CA LYS A 21 4.32 10.12 -25.57
C LYS A 21 3.71 9.21 -24.49
N GLU A 22 4.54 8.55 -23.67
CA GLU A 22 4.10 7.72 -22.54
C GLU A 22 3.15 8.51 -21.62
N LYS A 23 3.55 9.71 -21.20
CA LYS A 23 2.71 10.61 -20.41
C LYS A 23 1.35 10.86 -21.06
N THR A 24 1.32 11.23 -22.35
CA THR A 24 0.06 11.52 -23.05
C THR A 24 -0.86 10.30 -23.19
N VAL A 25 -0.30 9.09 -23.29
CA VAL A 25 -1.07 7.85 -23.36
C VAL A 25 -1.70 7.55 -22.00
N TYR A 26 -0.92 7.61 -20.92
CA TYR A 26 -1.44 7.36 -19.56
C TYR A 26 -2.47 8.41 -19.13
N GLU A 27 -2.28 9.68 -19.48
CA GLU A 27 -3.26 10.73 -19.20
C GLU A 27 -4.57 10.50 -19.97
N ARG A 28 -4.50 10.07 -21.24
CA ARG A 28 -5.69 9.74 -22.03
C ARG A 28 -6.43 8.53 -21.48
N GLU A 29 -5.69 7.51 -21.04
CA GLU A 29 -6.26 6.31 -20.44
C GLU A 29 -6.95 6.63 -19.12
N ALA A 30 -6.33 7.44 -18.25
CA ALA A 30 -6.95 7.89 -17.01
C ALA A 30 -8.26 8.66 -17.25
N GLU A 31 -8.31 9.55 -18.25
CA GLU A 31 -9.54 10.29 -18.60
C GLU A 31 -10.64 9.37 -19.15
N LEU A 32 -10.26 8.35 -19.94
CA LEU A 32 -11.19 7.35 -20.45
C LEU A 32 -11.82 6.54 -19.31
N GLN A 33 -10.99 6.08 -18.35
CA GLN A 33 -11.49 5.33 -17.19
C GLN A 33 -12.36 6.21 -16.28
N LYS A 34 -12.00 7.49 -16.12
CA LYS A 34 -12.80 8.45 -15.36
C LYS A 34 -14.18 8.65 -15.96
N THR A 35 -14.24 8.88 -17.28
CA THR A 35 -15.51 8.97 -18.02
C THR A 35 -16.34 7.69 -17.89
N ARG A 36 -15.68 6.52 -17.83
CA ARG A 36 -16.36 5.24 -17.65
C ARG A 36 -16.95 5.08 -16.24
N VAL A 37 -16.23 5.51 -15.19
CA VAL A 37 -16.74 5.56 -13.82
C VAL A 37 -17.95 6.50 -13.73
N GLU A 38 -17.88 7.69 -14.35
CA GLU A 38 -19.00 8.64 -14.38
C GLU A 38 -20.24 8.03 -15.04
N LYS A 39 -20.08 7.34 -16.18
CA LYS A 39 -21.17 6.59 -16.83
C LYS A 39 -21.76 5.49 -15.94
N PHE A 40 -20.93 4.79 -15.17
CA PHE A 40 -21.41 3.73 -14.26
C PHE A 40 -22.23 4.31 -13.10
N LYS A 41 -21.85 5.50 -12.62
CA LYS A 41 -22.60 6.27 -11.61
C LYS A 41 -23.92 6.81 -12.16
N GLU A 42 -23.92 7.36 -13.38
CA GLU A 42 -25.12 7.84 -14.06
C GLU A 42 -26.13 6.72 -14.32
N GLN A 43 -25.64 5.54 -14.72
CA GLN A 43 -26.46 4.36 -14.97
C GLN A 43 -26.93 3.64 -13.69
N LYS A 44 -26.55 4.15 -12.50
CA LYS A 44 -26.85 3.54 -11.19
C LYS A 44 -26.57 2.03 -11.17
N LYS A 45 -25.42 1.63 -11.70
CA LYS A 45 -24.96 0.24 -11.64
C LYS A 45 -24.72 -0.19 -10.20
N ASP A 46 -24.57 -1.50 -10.01
CA ASP A 46 -24.27 -2.08 -8.71
C ASP A 46 -23.03 -1.44 -8.06
N GLU A 47 -23.06 -1.28 -6.74
CA GLU A 47 -22.02 -0.60 -5.98
C GLU A 47 -20.68 -1.34 -6.08
N TYR A 48 -20.71 -2.67 -6.20
CA TYR A 48 -19.51 -3.48 -6.42
C TYR A 48 -18.83 -3.14 -7.76
N ASP A 49 -19.61 -3.03 -8.84
CA ASP A 49 -19.10 -2.72 -10.17
C ASP A 49 -18.52 -1.30 -10.26
N ILE A 50 -19.16 -0.34 -9.58
CA ILE A 50 -18.65 1.03 -9.47
C ILE A 50 -17.31 1.04 -8.72
N ARG A 51 -17.24 0.37 -7.57
CA ARG A 51 -16.00 0.29 -6.78
C ARG A 51 -14.88 -0.40 -7.55
N LYS A 52 -15.19 -1.48 -8.27
CA LYS A 52 -14.20 -2.18 -9.10
C LYS A 52 -13.66 -1.29 -10.23
N GLN A 53 -14.53 -0.50 -10.85
CA GLN A 53 -14.12 0.44 -11.89
C GLN A 53 -13.34 1.65 -11.32
N GLU A 54 -13.61 2.06 -10.07
CA GLU A 54 -12.83 3.06 -9.34
C GLU A 54 -11.42 2.55 -8.95
N GLU A 55 -11.27 1.26 -8.63
CA GLU A 55 -9.96 0.64 -8.43
C GLU A 55 -9.12 0.73 -9.72
N VAL A 56 -9.71 0.37 -10.87
CA VAL A 56 -9.05 0.47 -12.19
C VAL A 56 -8.64 1.92 -12.50
N LEU A 57 -9.52 2.89 -12.23
CA LEU A 57 -9.18 4.32 -12.39
C LEU A 57 -8.01 4.73 -11.48
N THR A 58 -7.98 4.22 -10.25
CA THR A 58 -6.91 4.51 -9.29
C THR A 58 -5.58 3.95 -9.79
N GLU A 59 -5.55 2.70 -10.28
CA GLU A 59 -4.36 2.09 -10.89
C GLU A 59 -3.83 2.91 -12.07
N CYS A 60 -4.70 3.35 -12.99
CA CYS A 60 -4.31 4.21 -14.11
C CYS A 60 -3.74 5.56 -13.64
N LEU A 61 -4.33 6.18 -12.62
CA LEU A 61 -3.84 7.45 -12.06
C LEU A 61 -2.50 7.31 -11.36
N MET A 62 -2.20 6.16 -10.74
CA MET A 62 -0.93 5.91 -10.05
C MET A 62 0.27 5.81 -11.02
N MET A 63 0.05 5.57 -12.31
CA MET A 63 1.10 5.49 -13.33
C MET A 63 1.59 6.87 -13.82
N VAL A 64 0.74 7.89 -13.72
CA VAL A 64 1.02 9.24 -14.25
C VAL A 64 2.16 9.95 -13.50
N PRO A 65 2.23 9.94 -12.14
CA PRO A 65 3.29 10.63 -11.41
C PRO A 65 4.70 10.11 -11.70
N ASP A 66 4.90 8.81 -11.84
CA ASP A 66 6.23 8.25 -12.15
C ASP A 66 6.69 8.65 -13.56
N CYS A 67 5.79 8.62 -14.54
CA CYS A 67 6.08 9.07 -15.90
C CYS A 67 6.45 10.56 -15.94
N GLN A 68 5.78 11.39 -15.13
CA GLN A 68 6.10 12.81 -15.00
C GLN A 68 7.47 13.05 -14.36
N ARG A 69 7.81 12.30 -13.30
CA ARG A 69 9.14 12.38 -12.68
C ARG A 69 10.23 12.00 -13.66
N ARG A 70 10.08 10.87 -14.36
CA ARG A 70 11.04 10.43 -15.40
C ARG A 70 11.18 11.45 -16.52
N LEU A 71 10.07 12.03 -16.99
CA LEU A 71 10.08 13.07 -18.01
C LEU A 71 10.80 14.34 -17.53
N LEU A 72 10.60 14.74 -16.26
CA LEU A 72 11.25 15.92 -15.67
C LEU A 72 12.76 15.73 -15.57
N THR A 73 13.23 14.59 -15.06
CA THR A 73 14.67 14.28 -15.02
C THR A 73 15.28 14.26 -16.42
N ALA A 74 14.63 13.61 -17.40
CA ALA A 74 15.12 13.59 -18.78
C ALA A 74 15.10 14.98 -19.45
N PHE A 75 14.14 15.83 -19.09
CA PHE A 75 14.04 17.21 -19.55
C PHE A 75 15.16 18.08 -18.97
N GLU A 76 15.42 17.99 -17.67
CA GLU A 76 16.53 18.71 -17.01
C GLU A 76 17.88 18.26 -17.58
N ASP A 77 18.09 16.96 -17.75
CA ASP A 77 19.27 16.38 -18.40
C ASP A 77 19.51 16.94 -19.81
N LEU A 78 18.46 16.99 -20.64
CA LEU A 78 18.57 17.52 -22.01
C LEU A 78 18.79 19.03 -21.99
N LYS A 79 18.17 19.75 -21.05
CA LYS A 79 18.34 21.19 -20.87
C LYS A 79 19.77 21.53 -20.45
N THR A 80 20.36 20.82 -19.50
CA THR A 80 21.74 21.02 -19.06
C THR A 80 22.73 20.80 -20.20
N ILE A 81 22.48 19.82 -21.07
CA ILE A 81 23.32 19.57 -22.25
C ILE A 81 23.20 20.70 -23.27
N LEU A 82 21.98 21.18 -23.54
CA LEU A 82 21.78 22.35 -24.40
C LEU A 82 22.42 23.63 -23.84
N GLU A 83 22.45 23.80 -22.51
CA GLU A 83 23.09 24.94 -21.85
C GLU A 83 24.63 24.86 -21.90
N THR A 84 25.19 23.64 -21.92
CA THR A 84 26.64 23.37 -21.92
C THR A 84 27.23 23.36 -23.34
N GLU A 85 26.50 22.81 -24.31
CA GLU A 85 26.94 22.59 -25.70
C GLU A 85 26.37 23.67 -26.65
N GLN A 86 26.57 24.94 -26.30
CA GLN A 86 26.08 26.09 -27.08
C GLN A 86 26.84 26.32 -28.40
N ASP A 87 27.99 25.67 -28.55
CA ASP A 87 28.82 25.61 -29.75
C ASP A 87 28.17 24.81 -30.89
N LEU A 88 27.19 23.95 -30.58
CA LEU A 88 26.47 23.11 -31.56
C LEU A 88 25.14 23.71 -32.05
N LYS A 89 24.85 24.99 -31.76
CA LYS A 89 23.55 25.65 -32.06
C LYS A 89 23.11 25.57 -33.52
N ASP A 90 24.06 25.52 -34.45
CA ASP A 90 23.78 25.50 -35.91
C ASP A 90 23.54 24.08 -36.46
N THR A 91 23.66 23.03 -35.61
CA THR A 91 23.35 21.66 -36.03
C THR A 91 21.86 21.35 -35.97
N GLU A 92 21.38 20.61 -36.97
CA GLU A 92 19.97 20.21 -37.09
C GLU A 92 19.48 19.40 -35.87
N ASP A 93 20.35 18.56 -35.31
CA ASP A 93 20.05 17.77 -34.11
C ASP A 93 19.84 18.66 -32.87
N TYR A 94 20.59 19.77 -32.73
CA TYR A 94 20.41 20.74 -31.65
C TYR A 94 19.10 21.52 -31.77
N LEU A 95 18.75 21.98 -32.98
CA LEU A 95 17.46 22.61 -33.24
C LEU A 95 16.29 21.64 -32.97
N SER A 96 16.47 20.36 -33.29
CA SER A 96 15.47 19.32 -33.01
C SER A 96 15.30 19.07 -31.50
N ALA A 97 16.40 19.09 -30.74
CA ALA A 97 16.41 18.95 -29.29
C ALA A 97 15.72 20.15 -28.63
N GLN A 98 16.00 21.37 -29.10
CA GLN A 98 15.38 22.59 -28.61
C GLN A 98 13.86 22.61 -28.85
N LYS A 99 13.41 22.18 -30.03
CA LYS A 99 11.97 22.03 -30.32
C LYS A 99 11.30 21.03 -29.37
N VAL A 100 11.95 19.89 -29.11
CA VAL A 100 11.42 18.85 -28.21
C VAL A 100 11.35 19.32 -26.76
N VAL A 101 12.34 20.08 -26.31
CA VAL A 101 12.34 20.73 -25.01
C VAL A 101 11.18 21.72 -24.92
N GLU A 102 10.95 22.54 -25.94
CA GLU A 102 9.81 23.47 -25.95
C GLU A 102 8.46 22.75 -25.99
N ASP A 103 8.32 21.69 -26.79
CA ASP A 103 7.11 20.84 -26.83
C ASP A 103 6.85 20.14 -25.48
N ALA A 104 7.91 19.62 -24.84
CA ALA A 104 7.83 19.03 -23.52
C ALA A 104 7.45 20.10 -22.47
N ARG A 105 8.03 21.30 -22.56
CA ARG A 105 7.71 22.47 -21.72
C ARG A 105 6.24 22.88 -21.87
N MET A 106 5.71 22.90 -23.08
CA MET A 106 4.29 23.18 -23.32
C MET A 106 3.37 22.08 -22.76
N ASN A 107 3.81 20.81 -22.78
CA ASN A 107 3.13 19.72 -22.07
C ASN A 107 3.22 19.81 -20.54
N PHE A 108 4.26 20.46 -20.00
CA PHE A 108 4.34 20.84 -18.59
C PHE A 108 3.44 22.04 -18.25
N LEU A 109 3.34 23.05 -19.13
CA LEU A 109 2.47 24.22 -18.93
C LEU A 109 0.98 23.89 -19.06
N LYS A 110 0.59 23.00 -19.99
CA LYS A 110 -0.77 22.43 -20.03
C LYS A 110 -1.10 21.73 -18.72
N TYR A 111 -0.14 21.04 -18.12
CA TYR A 111 -0.30 20.39 -16.81
C TYR A 111 -0.34 21.41 -15.67
N GLN A 112 0.46 22.48 -15.66
CA GLN A 112 0.33 23.55 -14.65
C GLN A 112 -1.04 24.23 -14.70
N ASN A 113 -1.63 24.39 -15.89
CA ASN A 113 -2.99 24.91 -16.04
C ASN A 113 -4.08 23.90 -15.64
N PHE A 114 -3.80 22.58 -15.72
CA PHE A 114 -4.69 21.53 -15.24
C PHE A 114 -4.59 21.32 -13.72
N VAL A 115 -3.38 21.30 -13.16
CA VAL A 115 -3.07 21.31 -11.72
C VAL A 115 -3.69 22.55 -11.06
N SER A 116 -3.65 23.70 -11.72
CA SER A 116 -4.35 24.91 -11.23
C SER A 116 -5.89 24.78 -11.22
N ARG A 117 -6.48 23.78 -11.89
CA ARG A 117 -7.93 23.48 -11.87
C ARG A 117 -8.30 22.22 -11.09
N THR A 118 -7.41 21.25 -10.91
CA THR A 118 -7.73 19.94 -10.31
C THR A 118 -6.86 19.54 -9.11
N THR A 119 -5.87 20.35 -8.70
CA THR A 119 -5.17 20.13 -7.42
C THR A 119 -5.54 21.20 -6.40
N ASN A 120 -6.72 21.06 -5.81
CA ASN A 120 -6.92 21.38 -4.39
C ASN A 120 -6.40 20.20 -3.54
N ILE A 121 -5.16 19.79 -3.78
CA ILE A 121 -4.40 18.92 -2.88
C ILE A 121 -3.04 19.60 -2.73
N GLU A 122 -2.92 20.39 -1.67
CA GLU A 122 -1.68 21.01 -1.24
C GLU A 122 -0.69 19.91 -0.81
N LEU A 123 0.18 19.47 -1.73
CA LEU A 123 1.52 19.00 -1.36
C LEU A 123 2.46 20.21 -1.43
N PRO A 124 2.92 20.73 -0.28
CA PRO A 124 3.71 21.94 -0.27
C PRO A 124 5.14 21.65 -0.72
N ILE A 125 5.45 21.97 -1.96
CA ILE A 125 6.82 22.28 -2.38
C ILE A 125 7.19 23.59 -1.68
N ILE A 126 7.82 23.47 -0.51
CA ILE A 126 8.49 24.58 0.17
C ILE A 126 9.84 24.75 -0.54
N THR A 127 9.86 25.52 -1.63
CA THR A 127 11.08 26.18 -2.11
C THR A 127 11.03 27.63 -1.66
N ASP A 128 11.15 27.84 -0.35
CA ASP A 128 11.33 29.17 0.23
C ASP A 128 12.69 29.18 0.97
N PRO A 129 13.74 29.81 0.42
CA PRO A 129 15.10 29.78 0.98
C PRO A 129 15.24 30.49 2.34
N ARG A 130 14.12 30.96 2.93
CA ARG A 130 14.08 31.59 4.25
C ARG A 130 13.52 30.69 5.36
N THR A 131 12.84 29.59 5.01
CA THR A 131 12.34 28.63 6.01
C THR A 131 13.39 27.64 6.50
N ASN A 132 14.50 27.49 5.78
CA ASN A 132 15.60 26.64 6.21
C ASN A 132 16.28 27.20 7.48
N ILE A 133 16.48 28.51 7.55
CA ILE A 133 17.25 29.18 8.62
C ILE A 133 16.71 28.92 10.03
N LEU A 134 15.38 28.79 10.21
CA LEU A 134 14.77 28.58 11.53
C LEU A 134 14.68 27.10 11.93
N GLN A 135 14.76 26.18 10.96
CA GLN A 135 14.77 24.76 11.22
C GLN A 135 16.20 24.25 11.48
N THR A 136 17.21 24.85 10.85
CA THR A 136 18.64 24.65 11.16
C THR A 136 19.03 25.15 12.56
N LEU A 137 18.25 26.04 13.18
CA LEU A 137 18.55 26.63 14.49
C LEU A 137 18.20 25.72 15.69
N TYR A 138 17.40 24.66 15.49
CA TYR A 138 16.87 23.83 16.59
C TYR A 138 17.24 22.35 16.52
N SER A 139 18.09 21.94 15.57
CA SER A 139 18.54 20.55 15.45
C SER A 139 19.90 20.46 14.78
N GLN A 140 20.93 21.12 15.33
CA GLN A 140 22.30 20.82 14.94
C GLN A 140 22.68 19.46 15.55
N THR A 141 22.61 18.41 14.75
CA THR A 141 23.18 17.11 15.10
C THR A 141 24.71 17.20 14.98
N ASN A 142 25.43 16.40 15.76
CA ASN A 142 26.90 16.36 15.75
C ASN A 142 27.49 16.16 14.34
N ASP A 143 26.73 15.51 13.45
CA ASP A 143 27.12 15.29 12.05
C ASP A 143 27.11 16.58 11.23
N GLU A 144 26.21 17.53 11.48
CA GLU A 144 26.20 18.83 10.77
C GLU A 144 27.39 19.71 11.19
N LEU A 145 27.77 19.69 12.47
CA LEU A 145 28.96 20.38 12.96
C LEU A 145 30.25 19.75 12.41
N TRP A 146 30.26 18.42 12.26
CA TRP A 146 31.37 17.73 11.61
C TRP A 146 31.48 18.08 10.13
N ILE A 147 30.36 18.11 9.40
CA ILE A 147 30.34 18.50 7.98
C ILE A 147 30.77 19.97 7.82
N GLU A 148 30.29 20.89 8.65
CA GLU A 148 30.72 22.30 8.59
C GLU A 148 32.21 22.47 8.91
N SER A 149 32.73 21.77 9.92
CA SER A 149 34.16 21.78 10.26
C SER A 149 35.02 21.21 9.14
N TRP A 150 34.57 20.14 8.50
CA TRP A 150 35.27 19.49 7.37
C TRP A 150 35.26 20.38 6.12
N LEU A 151 34.14 21.04 5.83
CA LEU A 151 34.02 21.98 4.71
C LEU A 151 34.86 23.26 4.90
N GLN A 152 35.03 23.72 6.14
CA GLN A 152 35.96 24.81 6.49
C GLN A 152 37.42 24.39 6.36
N GLN A 153 37.80 23.19 6.83
CA GLN A 153 39.17 22.68 6.72
C GLN A 153 39.63 22.51 5.27
N ASN A 154 38.70 22.16 4.37
CA ASN A 154 39.01 21.97 2.95
C ASN A 154 38.81 23.24 2.10
N ALA A 155 38.53 24.39 2.72
CA ALA A 155 38.37 25.70 2.07
C ALA A 155 37.30 25.77 0.94
N ILE A 156 36.27 24.93 0.98
CA ILE A 156 35.22 24.84 -0.06
C ILE A 156 34.07 25.84 0.21
N TYR A 157 33.95 26.42 1.42
CA TYR A 157 32.87 27.35 1.76
C TYR A 157 33.30 28.43 2.78
N HIS A 158 32.91 29.68 2.51
CA HIS A 158 32.99 30.80 3.46
C HIS A 158 31.57 31.27 3.78
N SER A 159 31.21 31.38 5.06
CA SER A 159 29.87 31.83 5.46
C SER A 159 29.59 33.25 4.96
N ILE A 160 28.49 33.43 4.23
CA ILE A 160 28.09 34.74 3.69
C ILE A 160 27.86 35.73 4.85
N PRO A 161 28.49 36.93 4.84
CA PRO A 161 28.24 37.94 5.85
C PRO A 161 26.78 38.37 5.83
N LYS A 162 26.13 38.36 7.00
CA LYS A 162 24.75 38.83 7.15
C LYS A 162 24.69 40.34 6.93
N ILE A 163 24.40 40.78 5.70
CA ILE A 163 24.15 42.19 5.39
C ILE A 163 22.87 42.62 6.13
N LYS A 164 23.03 43.47 7.16
CA LYS A 164 21.90 44.17 7.79
C LYS A 164 21.39 45.22 6.80
N ILE A 165 20.29 44.93 6.12
CA ILE A 165 19.57 45.93 5.34
C ILE A 165 19.00 46.96 6.34
N ASN A 166 19.59 48.14 6.40
CA ASN A 166 19.04 49.27 7.13
C ASN A 166 17.64 49.57 6.55
N LYS A 167 16.60 49.41 7.37
CA LYS A 167 15.23 49.77 6.97
C LYS A 167 15.20 51.28 6.74
N GLY A 168 14.67 51.71 5.59
CA GLY A 168 14.53 53.13 5.27
C GLY A 168 13.78 53.89 6.38
N ALA A 169 14.16 55.15 6.58
CA ALA A 169 13.82 55.99 7.73
C ALA A 169 12.31 56.24 7.97
N ASN A 170 11.42 55.82 7.06
CA ASN A 170 10.00 56.20 7.05
C ASN A 170 9.00 55.05 7.29
N VAL A 171 9.42 53.90 7.84
CA VAL A 171 8.53 52.76 8.08
C VAL A 171 8.08 52.70 9.54
N ILE A 172 6.81 53.01 9.81
CA ILE A 172 6.21 52.89 11.15
C ILE A 172 5.90 51.41 11.44
N PRO A 173 6.45 50.81 12.52
CA PRO A 173 6.07 49.47 12.94
C PRO A 173 4.59 49.38 13.35
N ILE A 174 3.94 48.24 13.08
CA ILE A 174 2.51 48.04 13.43
C ILE A 174 2.24 48.25 14.93
N ASN A 175 3.20 47.85 15.79
CA ASN A 175 3.09 48.03 17.23
C ASN A 175 3.12 49.52 17.61
N ASP A 176 4.08 50.26 17.09
CA ASP A 176 4.28 51.68 17.40
C ASP A 176 3.13 52.54 16.83
N ALA A 177 2.58 52.15 15.68
CA ALA A 177 1.36 52.73 15.16
C ALA A 177 0.17 52.48 16.10
N GLN A 178 0.05 51.26 16.63
CA GLN A 178 -1.01 50.90 17.55
C GLN A 178 -0.90 51.62 18.89
N THR A 179 0.31 51.80 19.45
CA THR A 179 0.50 52.55 20.70
C THR A 179 0.24 54.04 20.49
N SER A 180 0.78 54.62 19.42
CA SER A 180 0.56 56.05 19.10
C SER A 180 -0.92 56.36 18.89
N LEU A 181 -1.68 55.51 18.18
CA LEU A 181 -3.12 55.70 18.00
C LEU A 181 -3.91 55.54 19.30
N LYS A 182 -3.52 54.61 20.19
CA LYS A 182 -4.14 54.47 21.52
C LYS A 182 -3.88 55.72 22.37
N GLU A 183 -2.66 56.25 22.34
CA GLU A 183 -2.31 57.48 23.03
C GLU A 183 -3.11 58.68 22.50
N CYS A 184 -3.28 58.79 21.18
CA CYS A 184 -4.17 59.80 20.58
C CYS A 184 -5.62 59.68 21.06
N LEU A 185 -6.17 58.46 21.16
CA LEU A 185 -7.53 58.25 21.68
C LEU A 185 -7.66 58.63 23.16
N ILE A 186 -6.63 58.36 23.97
CA ILE A 186 -6.59 58.76 25.39
C ILE A 186 -6.51 60.28 25.53
N LEU A 187 -5.68 60.95 24.72
CA LEU A 187 -5.58 62.41 24.71
C LEU A 187 -6.89 63.07 24.27
N LEU A 188 -7.59 62.48 23.30
CA LEU A 188 -8.91 62.95 22.86
C LEU A 188 -9.96 62.78 23.97
N ASP A 189 -9.99 61.64 24.65
CA ASP A 189 -10.88 61.45 25.81
C ASP A 189 -10.59 62.47 26.92
N LYS A 190 -9.32 62.72 27.26
CA LYS A 190 -8.92 63.78 28.20
C LYS A 190 -9.39 65.15 27.76
N LEU A 191 -9.23 65.50 26.48
CA LEU A 191 -9.66 66.79 25.95
C LEU A 191 -11.20 66.93 26.01
N THR A 192 -11.95 65.87 25.69
CA THR A 192 -13.43 65.90 25.81
C THR A 192 -13.91 65.97 27.26
N LYS A 193 -13.16 65.39 28.21
CA LYS A 193 -13.44 65.52 29.65
C LYS A 193 -13.16 66.93 30.12
N THR A 194 -12.02 67.51 29.74
CA THR A 194 -11.71 68.91 30.08
C THR A 194 -12.69 69.88 29.42
N GLN A 195 -13.17 69.60 28.21
CA GLN A 195 -14.20 70.40 27.56
C GLN A 195 -15.50 70.36 28.37
N ARG A 196 -15.99 69.17 28.75
CA ARG A 196 -17.19 69.01 29.59
C ARG A 196 -17.03 69.68 30.96
N GLU A 197 -15.87 69.52 31.60
CA GLU A 197 -15.57 70.18 32.88
C GLU A 197 -15.56 71.70 32.77
N LEU A 198 -15.13 72.25 31.64
CA LEU A 198 -15.17 73.69 31.38
C LEU A 198 -16.58 74.18 31.06
N GLU A 199 -17.38 73.40 30.32
CA GLU A 199 -18.80 73.68 30.03
C GLU A 199 -19.68 73.64 31.29
N ASP A 200 -19.43 72.72 32.21
CA ASP A 200 -20.19 72.60 33.47
C ASP A 200 -19.81 73.67 34.52
N LYS A 201 -18.61 74.26 34.40
CA LYS A 201 -18.04 75.19 35.39
C LYS A 201 -17.87 76.62 34.87
N VAL A 202 -18.50 76.97 33.75
CA VAL A 202 -18.38 78.30 33.11
C VAL A 202 -18.62 79.44 34.11
N ASP A 203 -19.62 79.30 34.99
CA ASP A 203 -20.05 80.35 35.92
C ASP A 203 -19.32 80.32 37.28
N ARG A 204 -18.50 79.30 37.57
CA ARG A 204 -17.90 79.08 38.90
C ARG A 204 -16.38 79.17 38.94
N MET A 205 -15.71 79.35 37.81
CA MET A 205 -14.26 79.19 37.69
C MET A 205 -13.50 80.52 37.63
N SER A 206 -12.40 80.65 38.40
CA SER A 206 -11.57 81.85 38.49
C SER A 206 -10.76 82.11 37.21
N SER A 207 -10.42 83.38 36.91
CA SER A 207 -9.60 83.76 35.74
C SER A 207 -8.22 83.07 35.73
N ASN A 208 -7.66 82.75 36.90
CA ASN A 208 -6.39 82.01 36.99
C ASN A 208 -6.56 80.52 36.65
N ASP A 209 -7.66 79.90 37.05
CA ASP A 209 -7.95 78.49 36.75
C ASP A 209 -8.26 78.30 35.26
N TRP A 210 -8.91 79.29 34.62
CA TRP A 210 -9.09 79.35 33.17
C TRP A 210 -7.76 79.39 32.42
N LYS A 211 -6.79 80.20 32.89
CA LYS A 211 -5.44 80.24 32.32
C LYS A 211 -4.71 78.90 32.48
N GLN A 212 -4.78 78.27 33.65
CA GLN A 212 -4.16 76.95 33.89
C GLN A 212 -4.75 75.87 32.98
N LYS A 213 -6.08 75.80 32.85
CA LYS A 213 -6.74 74.82 31.98
C LYS A 213 -6.45 75.06 30.50
N THR A 214 -6.30 76.31 30.08
CA THR A 214 -5.90 76.65 28.69
C THR A 214 -4.48 76.18 28.37
N ILE A 215 -3.56 76.30 29.33
CA ILE A 215 -2.19 75.78 29.19
C ILE A 215 -2.20 74.25 29.13
N GLU A 216 -2.97 73.58 30.00
CA GLU A 216 -3.12 72.12 29.97
C GLU A 216 -3.68 71.62 28.62
N ILE A 217 -4.70 72.29 28.08
CA ILE A 217 -5.26 71.99 26.75
C ILE A 217 -4.21 72.22 25.65
N GLY A 218 -3.42 73.29 25.76
CA GLY A 218 -2.30 73.56 24.84
C GLY A 218 -1.27 72.43 24.81
N VAL A 219 -0.87 71.94 25.99
CA VAL A 219 0.08 70.81 26.11
C VAL A 219 -0.51 69.52 25.54
N ILE A 220 -1.79 69.21 25.81
CA ILE A 220 -2.48 68.04 25.25
C ILE A 220 -2.55 68.13 23.72
N LYS A 221 -2.85 69.32 23.18
CA LYS A 221 -2.90 69.59 21.74
C LYS A 221 -1.52 69.41 21.09
N ASP A 222 -0.46 69.91 21.71
CA ASP A 222 0.91 69.75 21.22
C ASP A 222 1.40 68.29 21.25
N GLN A 223 0.99 67.53 22.27
CA GLN A 223 1.28 66.09 22.32
C GLN A 223 0.51 65.34 21.22
N PHE A 224 -0.74 65.71 20.97
CA PHE A 224 -1.56 65.12 19.93
C PHE A 224 -1.03 65.42 18.52
N THR A 225 -0.63 66.66 18.23
CA THR A 225 -0.05 67.04 16.94
C THR A 225 1.29 66.33 16.68
N LYS A 226 2.14 66.17 17.71
CA LYS A 226 3.38 65.39 17.62
C LYS A 226 3.15 63.90 17.34
N LEU A 227 2.05 63.32 17.81
CA LEU A 227 1.72 61.92 17.55
C LEU A 227 1.10 61.73 16.16
N ILE A 228 0.28 62.67 15.71
CA ILE A 228 -0.36 62.63 14.39
C ILE A 228 0.63 62.92 13.26
N SER A 229 1.64 63.77 13.48
CA SER A 229 2.63 64.08 12.44
C SER A 229 3.38 62.85 11.91
N LYS A 230 3.49 61.79 12.73
CA LYS A 230 4.02 60.48 12.30
C LYS A 230 3.20 59.86 11.17
N PHE A 231 1.90 60.14 11.12
CA PHE A 231 0.94 59.62 10.12
C PHE A 231 0.63 60.61 8.99
N GLU A 232 1.16 61.83 9.01
CA GLU A 232 0.85 62.84 7.98
C GLU A 232 1.40 62.46 6.60
N SER A 233 2.48 61.69 6.53
CA SER A 233 2.99 61.21 5.25
C SER A 233 2.12 60.07 4.69
N GLY A 234 1.54 60.27 3.51
CA GLY A 234 0.74 59.24 2.82
C GLY A 234 1.53 57.95 2.55
N GLU A 235 2.85 58.04 2.38
CA GLU A 235 3.75 56.90 2.18
C GLU A 235 3.89 56.03 3.45
N SER A 236 3.96 56.63 4.64
CA SER A 236 4.02 55.87 5.91
C SER A 236 2.70 55.14 6.19
N ILE A 237 1.56 55.76 5.89
CA ILE A 237 0.25 55.11 5.99
C ILE A 237 0.13 53.95 4.99
N PHE A 238 0.56 54.13 3.74
CA PHE A 238 0.48 53.08 2.73
C PHE A 238 1.35 51.87 3.10
N THR A 239 2.59 52.11 3.55
CA THR A 239 3.50 51.04 4.00
C THR A 239 2.99 50.32 5.26
N LEU A 240 2.36 51.05 6.19
CA LEU A 240 1.71 50.48 7.37
C LEU A 240 0.50 49.61 6.99
N LYS A 241 -0.41 50.11 6.13
CA LYS A 241 -1.56 49.34 5.62
C LYS A 241 -1.11 48.06 4.93
N LYS A 242 -0.10 48.14 4.04
CA LYS A 242 0.49 46.98 3.37
C LYS A 242 1.09 45.98 4.36
N SER A 243 1.72 46.45 5.45
CA SER A 243 2.27 45.60 6.50
C SER A 243 1.18 44.89 7.31
N ILE A 244 0.07 45.59 7.60
CA ILE A 244 -1.10 45.01 8.28
C ILE A 244 -1.76 43.94 7.39
N GLU A 245 -1.94 44.21 6.09
CA GLU A 245 -2.47 43.23 5.15
C GLU A 245 -1.60 41.98 5.04
N LYS A 246 -0.27 42.15 4.94
CA LYS A 246 0.68 41.02 4.98
C LYS A 246 0.52 40.21 6.26
N ARG A 247 0.37 40.86 7.42
CA ARG A 247 0.16 40.18 8.71
C ARG A 247 -1.18 39.46 8.78
N LYS A 248 -2.26 40.05 8.25
CA LYS A 248 -3.59 39.44 8.16
C LYS A 248 -3.56 38.20 7.25
N LYS A 249 -2.99 38.32 6.05
CA LYS A 249 -2.79 37.19 5.12
C LYS A 249 -1.99 36.07 5.79
N LYS A 250 -0.85 36.38 6.43
CA LYS A 250 -0.04 35.39 7.17
C LYS A 250 -0.83 34.67 8.26
N ARG A 251 -1.61 35.40 9.09
CA ARG A 251 -2.45 34.79 10.13
C ARG A 251 -3.50 33.84 9.55
N LEU A 252 -4.12 34.25 8.44
CA LEU A 252 -5.16 33.46 7.77
C LEU A 252 -4.58 32.19 7.15
N THR A 253 -3.42 32.28 6.49
CA THR A 253 -2.67 31.12 5.99
C THR A 253 -2.25 30.17 7.12
N LEU A 254 -1.76 30.71 8.25
CA LEU A 254 -1.39 29.88 9.40
C LEU A 254 -2.59 29.17 10.03
N LYS A 255 -3.75 29.84 10.09
CA LYS A 255 -4.99 29.23 10.57
C LYS A 255 -5.41 28.06 9.67
N LYS A 256 -5.48 28.30 8.35
CA LYS A 256 -5.77 27.24 7.37
C LYS A 256 -4.79 26.07 7.46
N LYS A 257 -3.48 26.34 7.57
CA LYS A 257 -2.45 25.30 7.70
C LYS A 257 -2.59 24.49 9.00
N LYS A 258 -2.97 25.12 10.11
CA LYS A 258 -3.23 24.42 11.38
C LYS A 258 -4.47 23.53 11.29
N GLU A 259 -5.56 24.04 10.71
CA GLU A 259 -6.79 23.29 10.49
C GLU A 259 -6.54 22.08 9.57
N PHE A 260 -5.82 22.28 8.46
CA PHE A 260 -5.44 21.20 7.56
C PHE A 260 -4.59 20.13 8.24
N LYS A 261 -3.58 20.53 9.02
CA LYS A 261 -2.78 19.57 9.82
C LYS A 261 -3.64 18.80 10.83
N LYS A 262 -4.60 19.46 11.47
CA LYS A 262 -5.54 18.82 12.41
C LYS A 262 -6.40 17.78 11.70
N GLN A 263 -6.98 18.13 10.56
CA GLN A 263 -7.78 17.22 9.74
C GLN A 263 -6.95 16.02 9.25
N GLN A 264 -5.70 16.24 8.82
CA GLN A 264 -4.81 15.14 8.47
C GLN A 264 -4.54 14.21 9.65
N GLN A 265 -4.33 14.76 10.86
CA GLN A 265 -4.09 13.96 12.05
C GLN A 265 -5.33 13.16 12.45
N GLU A 266 -6.52 13.78 12.39
CA GLU A 266 -7.82 13.13 12.62
C GLU A 266 -8.05 12.01 11.60
N PHE A 267 -7.75 12.24 10.32
CA PHE A 267 -7.85 11.24 9.27
C PHE A 267 -6.90 10.06 9.50
N LYS A 268 -5.63 10.33 9.86
CA LYS A 268 -4.66 9.27 10.22
C LYS A 268 -5.12 8.47 11.42
N PHE A 269 -5.65 9.13 12.45
CA PHE A 269 -6.19 8.47 13.63
C PHE A 269 -7.39 7.59 13.28
N HIS A 270 -8.33 8.10 12.49
CA HIS A 270 -9.50 7.36 12.03
C HIS A 270 -9.13 6.16 11.13
N ASN A 271 -8.16 6.32 10.23
CA ASN A 271 -7.65 5.20 9.44
C ASN A 271 -7.00 4.14 10.33
N ARG A 272 -6.20 4.55 11.32
CA ARG A 272 -5.61 3.62 12.29
C ARG A 272 -6.68 2.86 13.07
N ASP A 273 -7.70 3.56 13.55
CA ASP A 273 -8.86 2.95 14.24
C ASP A 273 -9.61 1.94 13.36
N LYS A 274 -9.83 2.27 12.08
CA LYS A 274 -10.39 1.32 11.10
C LYS A 274 -9.53 0.08 10.93
N GLN A 275 -8.21 0.22 10.81
CA GLN A 275 -7.31 -0.92 10.69
C GLN A 275 -7.30 -1.77 11.96
N HIS A 276 -7.34 -1.15 13.15
CA HIS A 276 -7.46 -1.89 14.41
C HIS A 276 -8.77 -2.68 14.47
N LYS A 277 -9.90 -2.08 14.10
CA LYS A 277 -11.18 -2.79 14.04
C LYS A 277 -11.16 -3.99 13.09
N ILE A 278 -10.53 -3.85 11.93
CA ILE A 278 -10.37 -4.97 10.97
C ILE A 278 -9.49 -6.06 11.57
N ALA A 279 -8.38 -5.68 12.21
CA ALA A 279 -7.48 -6.63 12.88
C ALA A 279 -8.19 -7.37 14.03
N ASP A 280 -8.96 -6.66 14.84
CA ASP A 280 -9.72 -7.22 15.95
C ASP A 280 -10.81 -8.19 15.46
N GLN A 281 -11.54 -7.82 14.40
CA GLN A 281 -12.50 -8.72 13.74
C GLN A 281 -11.83 -9.99 13.21
N TRP A 282 -10.66 -9.86 12.60
CA TRP A 282 -9.89 -11.01 12.14
C TRP A 282 -9.42 -11.89 13.30
N LEU A 283 -8.97 -11.30 14.40
CA LEU A 283 -8.57 -12.04 15.60
C LEU A 283 -9.75 -12.80 16.22
N ILE A 284 -10.93 -12.18 16.27
CA ILE A 284 -12.16 -12.84 16.75
C ILE A 284 -12.50 -14.03 15.86
N SER A 285 -12.55 -13.82 14.53
CA SER A 285 -12.85 -14.91 13.58
C SER A 285 -11.83 -16.04 13.66
N LYS A 286 -10.54 -15.73 13.86
CA LYS A 286 -9.50 -16.75 14.04
C LYS A 286 -9.63 -17.48 15.37
N LYS A 287 -10.00 -16.79 16.44
CA LYS A 287 -10.25 -17.42 17.74
C LYS A 287 -11.43 -18.38 17.67
N GLU A 288 -12.53 -17.98 17.03
CA GLU A 288 -13.68 -18.84 16.78
C GLU A 288 -13.29 -20.06 15.92
N GLU A 289 -12.47 -19.89 14.88
CA GLU A 289 -11.96 -21.00 14.07
C GLU A 289 -11.15 -22.00 14.91
N VAL A 290 -10.27 -21.52 15.79
CA VAL A 290 -9.48 -22.37 16.70
C VAL A 290 -10.38 -23.08 17.72
N GLU A 291 -11.39 -22.37 18.26
CA GLU A 291 -12.33 -22.95 19.21
C GLU A 291 -13.20 -24.04 18.57
N ASN A 292 -13.67 -23.82 17.34
CA ASN A 292 -14.41 -24.83 16.57
C ASN A 292 -13.55 -26.07 16.30
N ILE A 293 -12.29 -25.89 15.89
CA ILE A 293 -11.35 -27.02 15.70
C ILE A 293 -11.19 -27.80 17.02
N LYS A 294 -11.04 -27.09 18.15
CA LYS A 294 -10.92 -27.74 19.45
C LYS A 294 -12.19 -28.51 19.82
N MET A 295 -13.37 -27.94 19.58
CA MET A 295 -14.66 -28.62 19.79
C MET A 295 -14.80 -29.86 18.91
N GLU A 296 -14.38 -29.81 17.64
CA GLU A 296 -14.36 -30.96 16.73
C GLU A 296 -13.40 -32.06 17.20
N GLU A 297 -12.20 -31.68 17.65
CA GLU A 297 -11.22 -32.60 18.23
C GLU A 297 -11.77 -33.28 19.49
N ASP A 298 -12.42 -32.54 20.37
CA ASP A 298 -13.02 -33.08 21.59
C ASP A 298 -14.21 -34.01 21.25
N MET A 299 -15.08 -33.63 20.29
CA MET A 299 -16.15 -34.50 19.78
C MET A 299 -15.59 -35.80 19.19
N LYS A 300 -14.45 -35.73 18.48
CA LYS A 300 -13.78 -36.92 17.94
C LYS A 300 -13.22 -37.81 19.06
N LYS A 301 -12.60 -37.23 20.09
CA LYS A 301 -12.10 -37.99 21.26
C LYS A 301 -13.25 -38.70 21.98
N ASP A 302 -14.38 -38.03 22.16
CA ASP A 302 -15.56 -38.63 22.77
C ASP A 302 -16.09 -39.80 21.93
N ALA A 303 -16.17 -39.62 20.60
CA ALA A 303 -16.56 -40.69 19.69
C ALA A 303 -15.57 -41.87 19.70
N ASP A 304 -14.25 -41.61 19.76
CA ASP A 304 -13.22 -42.64 19.88
C ASP A 304 -13.32 -43.39 21.22
N CYS A 305 -13.68 -42.71 22.32
CA CYS A 305 -13.92 -43.33 23.62
C CYS A 305 -15.14 -44.26 23.59
N VAL A 306 -16.25 -43.82 22.99
CA VAL A 306 -17.46 -44.65 22.80
C VAL A 306 -17.14 -45.86 21.91
N LEU A 307 -16.42 -45.66 20.80
CA LEU A 307 -15.97 -46.76 19.94
C LEU A 307 -15.07 -47.75 20.70
N ALA A 308 -14.14 -47.27 21.53
CA ALA A 308 -13.30 -48.13 22.36
C ALA A 308 -14.13 -48.97 23.34
N GLU A 309 -15.20 -48.41 23.90
CA GLU A 309 -16.11 -49.15 24.78
C GLU A 309 -16.91 -50.22 24.01
N VAL A 310 -17.50 -49.87 22.86
CA VAL A 310 -18.26 -50.82 22.01
C VAL A 310 -17.35 -51.96 21.53
N THR A 311 -16.13 -51.65 21.09
CA THR A 311 -15.15 -52.67 20.66
C THR A 311 -14.72 -53.58 21.82
N LYS A 312 -14.58 -53.03 23.04
CA LYS A 312 -14.34 -53.82 24.25
C LYS A 312 -15.51 -54.78 24.53
N ARG A 313 -16.76 -54.29 24.56
CA ARG A 313 -17.97 -55.10 24.77
C ARG A 313 -18.12 -56.21 23.72
N LYS A 314 -17.86 -55.88 22.45
CA LYS A 314 -17.81 -56.85 21.33
C LYS A 314 -16.74 -57.93 21.56
N SER A 315 -15.54 -57.55 22.00
CA SER A 315 -14.47 -58.50 22.29
C SER A 315 -14.83 -59.43 23.45
N GLU A 316 -15.53 -58.92 24.46
CA GLU A 316 -16.01 -59.69 25.62
C GLU A 316 -17.08 -60.70 25.22
N ALA A 317 -18.08 -60.30 24.43
CA ALA A 317 -19.08 -61.21 23.88
C ALA A 317 -18.43 -62.36 23.08
N ARG A 318 -17.41 -62.06 22.25
CA ARG A 318 -16.63 -63.10 21.53
C ARG A 318 -15.90 -64.05 22.46
N LYS A 319 -15.30 -63.55 23.55
CA LYS A 319 -14.63 -64.39 24.56
C LYS A 319 -15.63 -65.33 25.24
N GLN A 320 -16.82 -64.83 25.61
CA GLN A 320 -17.87 -65.65 26.22
C GLN A 320 -18.39 -66.73 25.26
N LEU A 321 -18.62 -66.41 23.99
CA LEU A 321 -18.98 -67.41 22.97
C LEU A 321 -17.90 -68.48 22.77
N THR A 322 -16.63 -68.09 22.82
CA THR A 322 -15.50 -69.02 22.74
C THR A 322 -15.47 -69.94 23.96
N LEU A 323 -15.72 -69.41 25.16
CA LEU A 323 -15.80 -70.18 26.40
C LEU A 323 -16.95 -71.19 26.34
N VAL A 324 -18.16 -70.76 25.96
CA VAL A 324 -19.33 -71.63 25.77
C VAL A 324 -19.03 -72.74 24.75
N SER A 325 -18.39 -72.40 23.63
CA SER A 325 -17.98 -73.38 22.62
C SER A 325 -16.96 -74.40 23.16
N SER A 326 -16.02 -73.94 23.99
CA SER A 326 -15.06 -74.82 24.66
C SER A 326 -15.71 -75.75 25.68
N LEU A 327 -16.73 -75.28 26.41
CA LEU A 327 -17.51 -76.08 27.35
C LEU A 327 -18.30 -77.18 26.63
N ILE A 328 -18.92 -76.85 25.49
CA ILE A 328 -19.59 -77.84 24.63
C ILE A 328 -18.60 -78.94 24.21
N LYS A 329 -17.43 -78.55 23.67
CA LYS A 329 -16.40 -79.51 23.25
C LYS A 329 -15.94 -80.40 24.41
N LEU A 330 -15.68 -79.80 25.57
CA LEU A 330 -15.24 -80.52 26.76
C LEU A 330 -16.30 -81.51 27.26
N ARG A 331 -17.58 -81.13 27.20
CA ARG A 331 -18.68 -82.04 27.51
C ARG A 331 -18.80 -83.18 26.50
N LEU A 332 -18.70 -82.89 25.20
CA LEU A 332 -18.72 -83.93 24.15
C LEU A 332 -17.59 -84.96 24.33
N VAL A 333 -16.38 -84.50 24.69
CA VAL A 333 -15.25 -85.39 24.98
C VAL A 333 -15.52 -86.24 26.23
N ARG A 334 -16.06 -85.64 27.30
CA ARG A 334 -16.41 -86.38 28.53
C ARG A 334 -17.52 -87.40 28.29
N ASP A 335 -18.55 -87.05 27.54
CA ASP A 335 -19.63 -87.96 27.16
C ASP A 335 -19.07 -89.12 26.31
N HIS A 336 -18.18 -88.85 25.35
CA HIS A 336 -17.52 -89.88 24.57
C HIS A 336 -16.70 -90.85 25.45
N ILE A 337 -15.93 -90.33 26.40
CA ILE A 337 -15.16 -91.15 27.35
C ILE A 337 -16.09 -91.97 28.27
N ALA A 338 -17.19 -91.39 28.75
CA ALA A 338 -18.16 -92.08 29.59
C ALA A 338 -18.85 -93.22 28.83
N THR A 339 -19.27 -92.97 27.58
CA THR A 339 -19.86 -94.02 26.71
C THR A 339 -18.88 -95.15 26.41
N GLN A 340 -17.59 -94.86 26.23
CA GLN A 340 -16.55 -95.88 26.07
C GLN A 340 -16.31 -96.72 27.34
N ARG A 341 -16.57 -96.15 28.52
CA ARG A 341 -16.46 -96.85 29.82
C ARG A 341 -17.72 -97.62 30.22
N GLY A 342 -18.82 -97.46 29.48
CA GLY A 342 -20.12 -98.09 29.79
C GLY A 342 -20.96 -97.32 30.81
N ASP A 343 -20.57 -96.11 31.21
CA ASP A 343 -21.32 -95.25 32.12
C ASP A 343 -22.33 -94.40 31.32
N ASN A 344 -23.63 -94.59 31.60
CA ASN A 344 -24.69 -93.81 30.97
C ASN A 344 -25.04 -92.58 31.82
N CYS A 345 -24.58 -91.40 31.41
CA CYS A 345 -25.07 -90.14 31.97
C CYS A 345 -26.58 -89.95 31.70
N SER A 346 -27.31 -89.44 32.70
CA SER A 346 -28.75 -89.16 32.60
C SER A 346 -29.10 -88.30 31.38
N LEU A 347 -30.14 -88.71 30.66
CA LEU A 347 -30.62 -87.99 29.46
C LEU A 347 -31.19 -86.61 29.82
N GLU A 348 -31.78 -86.49 31.01
CA GLU A 348 -32.33 -85.24 31.53
C GLU A 348 -31.22 -84.20 31.77
N ASP A 349 -30.08 -84.62 32.32
CA ASP A 349 -28.92 -83.74 32.56
C ASP A 349 -28.27 -83.28 31.25
N LYS A 350 -28.29 -84.13 30.21
CA LYS A 350 -27.84 -83.76 28.86
C LYS A 350 -28.75 -82.71 28.25
N ASN A 351 -30.06 -82.94 28.32
CA ASN A 351 -31.05 -82.00 27.80
C ASN A 351 -31.00 -80.66 28.55
N ALA A 352 -30.92 -80.66 29.88
CA ALA A 352 -30.83 -79.45 30.69
C ALA A 352 -29.58 -78.62 30.36
N PHE A 353 -28.43 -79.27 30.16
CA PHE A 353 -27.22 -78.56 29.74
C PHE A 353 -27.32 -78.02 28.32
N ASN A 354 -27.86 -78.80 27.37
CA ASN A 354 -28.01 -78.34 26.00
C ASN A 354 -28.92 -77.11 25.95
N ILE A 355 -30.06 -77.14 26.65
CA ILE A 355 -30.99 -76.01 26.73
C ILE A 355 -30.31 -74.77 27.33
N THR A 356 -29.60 -74.91 28.44
CA THR A 356 -28.92 -73.77 29.10
C THR A 356 -27.78 -73.21 28.25
N THR A 357 -27.01 -74.07 27.61
CA THR A 357 -25.87 -73.70 26.76
C THR A 357 -26.33 -73.04 25.46
N GLU A 358 -27.41 -73.55 24.86
CA GLU A 358 -28.04 -72.98 23.67
C GLU A 358 -28.64 -71.60 23.98
N LYS A 359 -29.31 -71.44 25.13
CA LYS A 359 -29.80 -70.14 25.59
C LYS A 359 -28.66 -69.14 25.81
N LEU A 360 -27.56 -69.55 26.44
CA LEU A 360 -26.36 -68.72 26.63
C LEU A 360 -25.74 -68.32 25.30
N LYS A 361 -25.63 -69.27 24.36
CA LYS A 361 -25.10 -69.02 23.02
C LYS A 361 -25.95 -67.99 22.27
N LEU A 362 -27.27 -68.16 22.22
CA LEU A 362 -28.19 -67.22 21.58
C LEU A 362 -28.14 -65.81 22.20
N MET A 363 -28.06 -65.74 23.53
CA MET A 363 -27.96 -64.46 24.25
C MET A 363 -26.68 -63.71 23.85
N TRP A 364 -25.53 -64.39 23.84
CA TRP A 364 -24.26 -63.78 23.47
C TRP A 364 -24.12 -63.51 21.96
N GLU A 365 -24.75 -64.33 21.10
CA GLU A 365 -24.83 -64.08 19.65
C GLU A 365 -25.66 -62.82 19.35
N SER A 366 -26.80 -62.66 20.00
CA SER A 366 -27.64 -61.45 19.91
C SER A 366 -26.91 -60.21 20.41
N ALA A 367 -26.24 -60.30 21.57
CA ALA A 367 -25.40 -59.22 22.10
C ALA A 367 -24.24 -58.87 21.15
N LEU A 368 -23.58 -59.86 20.55
CA LEU A 368 -22.52 -59.63 19.58
C LEU A 368 -23.04 -58.90 18.34
N GLN A 369 -24.22 -59.29 17.85
CA GLN A 369 -24.83 -58.68 16.67
C GLN A 369 -25.19 -57.22 16.91
N THR A 370 -25.80 -56.91 18.05
CA THR A 370 -26.12 -55.51 18.44
C THR A 370 -24.87 -54.64 18.53
N TYR A 371 -23.79 -55.11 19.18
CA TYR A 371 -22.52 -54.38 19.25
C TYR A 371 -21.84 -54.24 17.88
N THR A 372 -21.99 -55.21 16.97
CA THR A 372 -21.44 -55.08 15.60
C THR A 372 -22.17 -54.03 14.79
N THR A 373 -23.50 -53.96 14.89
CA THR A 373 -24.30 -52.94 14.19
C THR A 373 -24.06 -51.55 14.78
N GLU A 374 -23.91 -51.46 16.11
CA GLU A 374 -23.57 -50.20 16.79
C GLU A 374 -22.20 -49.68 16.36
N GLU A 375 -21.16 -50.53 16.33
CA GLU A 375 -19.83 -50.16 15.86
C GLU A 375 -19.84 -49.70 14.39
N GLN A 376 -20.58 -50.41 13.52
CA GLN A 376 -20.71 -50.05 12.10
C GLN A 376 -21.45 -48.72 11.93
N GLY A 377 -22.52 -48.49 12.68
CA GLY A 377 -23.26 -47.24 12.69
C GLY A 377 -22.40 -46.06 13.13
N LEU A 378 -21.64 -46.21 14.22
CA LEU A 378 -20.73 -45.18 14.73
C LEU A 378 -19.59 -44.87 13.76
N LYS A 379 -19.00 -45.89 13.11
CA LYS A 379 -17.96 -45.70 12.08
C LYS A 379 -18.48 -44.95 10.86
N LEU A 380 -19.67 -45.30 10.37
CA LEU A 380 -20.31 -44.60 9.24
C LEU A 380 -20.65 -43.15 9.60
N MET A 381 -21.07 -42.88 10.85
CA MET A 381 -21.33 -41.53 11.33
C MET A 381 -20.06 -40.67 11.39
N LEU A 382 -18.94 -41.25 11.84
CA LEU A 382 -17.62 -40.60 11.85
C LEU A 382 -17.07 -40.36 10.44
N GLU A 383 -17.28 -41.30 9.52
CA GLU A 383 -16.86 -41.15 8.12
C GLU A 383 -17.68 -40.09 7.40
N LYS A 384 -19.00 -40.05 7.65
CA LYS A 384 -19.89 -39.06 7.08
C LYS A 384 -19.55 -37.64 7.54
N THR A 385 -19.39 -37.43 8.85
CA THR A 385 -18.98 -36.14 9.43
C THR A 385 -17.61 -35.69 8.93
N ALA A 386 -16.62 -36.59 8.84
CA ALA A 386 -15.31 -36.28 8.27
C ALA A 386 -15.37 -35.86 6.78
N SER A 387 -16.32 -36.43 6.01
CA SER A 387 -16.49 -36.14 4.58
C SER A 387 -17.29 -34.86 4.29
N GLU A 388 -18.22 -34.50 5.18
CA GLU A 388 -19.12 -33.35 5.01
C GLU A 388 -18.48 -32.05 5.54
N ASP A 389 -17.74 -32.09 6.66
CA ASP A 389 -17.32 -30.86 7.36
C ASP A 389 -15.87 -30.44 7.14
N SER A 390 -15.00 -31.32 6.63
CA SER A 390 -13.59 -30.94 6.55
C SER A 390 -13.33 -30.02 5.36
N LYS A 391 -12.78 -28.81 5.62
CA LYS A 391 -12.08 -27.97 4.63
C LYS A 391 -11.16 -28.81 3.71
N ILE A 392 -10.64 -29.93 4.20
CA ILE A 392 -9.83 -30.90 3.45
C ILE A 392 -10.61 -31.55 2.30
N ALA A 393 -11.88 -31.90 2.48
CA ALA A 393 -12.72 -32.48 1.42
C ALA A 393 -13.03 -31.45 0.32
N ARG A 394 -13.24 -30.19 0.70
CA ARG A 394 -13.41 -29.08 -0.25
C ARG A 394 -12.11 -28.79 -1.02
N LEU A 395 -10.98 -28.72 -0.32
CA LEU A 395 -9.66 -28.56 -0.93
C LEU A 395 -9.30 -29.77 -1.82
N ALA A 396 -9.71 -30.98 -1.47
CA ALA A 396 -9.51 -32.17 -2.29
C ALA A 396 -10.36 -32.13 -3.59
N LYS A 397 -11.59 -31.61 -3.52
CA LYS A 397 -12.42 -31.34 -4.71
C LYS A 397 -11.79 -30.27 -5.59
N GLU A 398 -11.30 -29.18 -5.01
CA GLU A 398 -10.61 -28.11 -5.75
C GLU A 398 -9.31 -28.62 -6.40
N ARG A 399 -8.54 -29.47 -5.72
CA ARG A 399 -7.35 -30.12 -6.30
C ARG A 399 -7.69 -31.07 -7.43
N LYS A 400 -8.73 -31.90 -7.29
CA LYS A 400 -9.20 -32.79 -8.37
C LYS A 400 -9.63 -31.99 -9.60
N LEU A 401 -10.36 -30.90 -9.39
CA LEU A 401 -10.76 -30.00 -10.46
C LEU A 401 -9.51 -29.43 -11.16
N LEU A 402 -8.53 -28.91 -10.42
CA LEU A 402 -7.27 -28.44 -10.98
C LEU A 402 -6.54 -29.50 -11.81
N GLU A 403 -6.56 -30.75 -11.37
CA GLU A 403 -5.90 -31.86 -12.05
C GLU A 403 -6.64 -32.29 -13.33
N GLU A 404 -7.97 -32.25 -13.32
CA GLU A 404 -8.81 -32.42 -14.51
C GLU A 404 -8.56 -31.31 -15.53
N TRP A 405 -8.52 -30.06 -15.09
CA TRP A 405 -8.23 -28.90 -15.94
C TRP A 405 -6.81 -28.98 -16.52
N HIS A 406 -5.83 -29.40 -15.72
CA HIS A 406 -4.48 -29.65 -16.21
C HIS A 406 -4.45 -30.76 -17.27
N GLY A 407 -5.21 -31.84 -17.06
CA GLY A 407 -5.35 -32.92 -18.03
C GLY A 407 -5.97 -32.47 -19.36
N ILE A 408 -6.96 -31.57 -19.31
CA ILE A 408 -7.62 -31.00 -20.50
C ILE A 408 -6.69 -30.04 -21.24
N PHE A 409 -6.01 -29.14 -20.53
CA PHE A 409 -5.15 -28.14 -21.17
C PHE A 409 -3.82 -28.68 -21.67
N PHE A 410 -3.19 -29.59 -20.93
CA PHE A 410 -1.82 -30.04 -21.19
C PHE A 410 -1.72 -31.54 -21.54
N GLY A 411 -2.86 -32.24 -21.59
CA GLY A 411 -2.92 -33.68 -21.82
C GLY A 411 -2.60 -34.50 -20.55
N PRO A 412 -2.77 -35.84 -20.62
CA PRO A 412 -2.43 -36.72 -19.50
C PRO A 412 -0.94 -36.59 -19.18
N ARG A 413 -0.60 -36.34 -17.90
CA ARG A 413 0.77 -36.38 -17.40
C ARG A 413 1.37 -37.76 -17.68
N ARG A 414 2.10 -37.89 -18.78
CA ARG A 414 2.89 -39.08 -19.04
C ARG A 414 4.02 -39.09 -18.03
N VAL A 415 4.11 -40.13 -17.21
CA VAL A 415 5.28 -40.36 -16.36
C VAL A 415 6.43 -40.70 -17.31
N ILE A 416 7.34 -39.76 -17.48
CA ILE A 416 8.46 -39.93 -18.41
C ILE A 416 9.47 -40.84 -17.73
N SER A 417 9.79 -41.96 -18.40
CA SER A 417 10.73 -42.96 -17.87
C SER A 417 12.06 -42.29 -17.47
N PRO A 418 12.67 -42.68 -16.33
CA PRO A 418 14.00 -42.20 -15.93
C PRO A 418 15.09 -42.48 -16.99
N GLU A 419 14.87 -43.48 -17.85
CA GLU A 419 15.81 -43.87 -18.91
C GLU A 419 15.79 -42.98 -20.15
N ASN A 420 14.81 -42.06 -20.26
CA ASN A 420 14.71 -41.14 -21.39
C ASN A 420 15.75 -40.01 -21.29
N THR A 421 17.01 -40.38 -21.52
CA THR A 421 18.19 -39.51 -21.39
C THR A 421 18.02 -38.18 -22.13
N THR A 422 17.36 -38.20 -23.30
CA THR A 422 17.09 -37.01 -24.11
C THR A 422 16.16 -36.02 -23.42
N TYR A 423 15.07 -36.50 -22.82
CA TYR A 423 14.12 -35.63 -22.12
C TYR A 423 14.76 -35.00 -20.88
N TRP A 424 15.50 -35.79 -20.11
CA TRP A 424 16.17 -35.35 -18.90
C TRP A 424 17.32 -34.37 -19.18
N ALA A 425 18.04 -34.56 -20.30
CA ALA A 425 19.02 -33.59 -20.77
C ALA A 425 18.38 -32.25 -21.19
N LEU A 426 17.22 -32.29 -21.87
CA LEU A 426 16.52 -31.07 -22.32
C LEU A 426 15.81 -30.32 -21.18
N THR A 427 15.40 -31.01 -20.11
CA THR A 427 14.73 -30.41 -18.94
C THR A 427 15.65 -30.24 -17.73
N ALA A 428 16.96 -30.47 -17.88
CA ALA A 428 17.94 -30.30 -16.81
C ALA A 428 17.92 -28.89 -16.19
N ALA A 429 17.61 -27.87 -17.01
CA ALA A 429 17.47 -26.47 -16.60
C ALA A 429 16.33 -26.23 -15.59
N GLU A 430 15.31 -27.09 -15.53
CA GLU A 430 14.19 -26.94 -14.60
C GLU A 430 14.54 -27.41 -13.18
N ARG A 431 15.62 -28.19 -13.05
CA ARG A 431 15.99 -28.88 -11.80
C ARG A 431 17.29 -28.34 -11.21
N ASP A 432 18.18 -27.84 -12.06
CA ASP A 432 19.46 -27.29 -11.66
C ASP A 432 19.63 -25.85 -12.18
N THR A 433 19.79 -24.93 -11.22
CA THR A 433 19.96 -23.50 -11.49
C THR A 433 21.25 -23.20 -12.22
N ASP A 434 22.32 -23.96 -11.97
CA ASP A 434 23.60 -23.74 -12.62
C ASP A 434 23.54 -24.14 -14.09
N THR A 435 22.88 -25.26 -14.40
CA THR A 435 22.56 -25.68 -15.77
C THR A 435 21.67 -24.65 -16.48
N PHE A 436 20.65 -24.11 -15.81
CA PHE A 436 19.83 -23.03 -16.36
C PHE A 436 20.66 -21.78 -16.71
N ILE A 437 21.53 -21.34 -15.79
CA ILE A 437 22.40 -20.18 -16.00
C ILE A 437 23.38 -20.45 -17.15
N ALA A 438 23.95 -21.66 -17.24
CA ALA A 438 24.85 -22.04 -18.32
C ALA A 438 24.16 -22.03 -19.69
N ILE A 439 22.94 -22.59 -19.78
CA ILE A 439 22.12 -22.54 -20.99
C ILE A 439 21.80 -21.09 -21.32
N ARG A 440 21.34 -20.28 -20.36
CA ARG A 440 21.01 -18.87 -20.61
C ARG A 440 22.22 -18.08 -21.10
N LYS A 441 23.39 -18.26 -20.47
CA LYS A 441 24.66 -17.68 -20.92
C LYS A 441 25.01 -18.10 -22.34
N SER A 442 24.83 -19.38 -22.70
CA SER A 442 25.07 -19.85 -24.07
C SER A 442 24.14 -19.14 -25.07
N TRP A 443 22.86 -18.98 -24.75
CA TRP A 443 21.94 -18.21 -25.59
C TRP A 443 22.30 -16.72 -25.67
N ASP A 444 22.75 -16.13 -24.56
CA ASP A 444 23.18 -14.73 -24.53
C ASP A 444 24.41 -14.46 -25.42
N THR A 445 25.28 -15.46 -25.65
CA THR A 445 26.40 -15.31 -26.60
C THR A 445 25.94 -15.13 -28.05
N PHE A 446 24.74 -15.58 -28.40
CA PHE A 446 24.17 -15.39 -29.74
C PHE A 446 23.32 -14.12 -29.88
N LEU A 447 23.01 -13.43 -28.77
CA LEU A 447 22.25 -12.17 -28.80
C LEU A 447 23.15 -10.95 -29.07
N VAL A 448 24.46 -11.08 -28.84
CA VAL A 448 25.47 -10.03 -29.03
C VAL A 448 26.38 -10.42 -30.19
N SER A 449 26.38 -9.63 -31.27
CA SER A 449 27.30 -9.87 -32.39
C SER A 449 28.74 -9.54 -31.97
N PRO A 450 29.78 -10.27 -32.43
CA PRO A 450 31.18 -9.99 -32.08
C PRO A 450 31.65 -8.56 -32.41
N THR A 451 30.90 -7.85 -33.27
CA THR A 451 31.21 -6.48 -33.72
C THR A 451 30.41 -5.40 -33.00
N ASN A 452 29.40 -5.74 -32.20
CA ASN A 452 28.52 -4.79 -31.55
C ASN A 452 28.16 -5.26 -30.12
N GLU A 453 28.80 -4.65 -29.12
CA GLU A 453 28.68 -4.99 -27.68
C GLU A 453 27.27 -4.80 -27.10
N MET A 454 26.40 -4.10 -27.81
CA MET A 454 25.01 -3.89 -27.43
C MET A 454 24.15 -4.98 -28.06
N GLY A 455 23.76 -5.98 -27.27
CA GLY A 455 22.90 -7.08 -27.70
C GLY A 455 21.60 -6.63 -28.38
N SER A 456 21.15 -7.41 -29.35
CA SER A 456 19.89 -7.16 -30.04
C SER A 456 18.70 -7.32 -29.09
N LYS A 457 17.70 -6.42 -29.19
CA LYS A 457 16.46 -6.54 -28.41
C LYS A 457 15.57 -7.63 -29.01
N ILE A 458 14.86 -8.38 -28.17
CA ILE A 458 13.84 -9.35 -28.60
C ILE A 458 12.86 -8.62 -29.53
N PRO A 459 12.67 -9.09 -30.79
CA PRO A 459 11.75 -8.47 -31.72
C PRO A 459 10.32 -8.51 -31.17
N ILE A 460 9.62 -7.39 -31.23
CA ILE A 460 8.20 -7.33 -30.86
C ILE A 460 7.41 -7.74 -32.10
N GLY A 461 6.96 -9.00 -32.14
CA GLY A 461 6.16 -9.57 -33.23
C GLY A 461 6.75 -10.85 -33.83
N TRP A 462 6.14 -11.32 -34.93
CA TRP A 462 6.64 -12.48 -35.67
C TRP A 462 7.98 -12.15 -36.35
N VAL A 463 9.01 -12.96 -36.09
CA VAL A 463 10.30 -12.85 -36.76
C VAL A 463 10.18 -13.53 -38.12
N LEU A 464 10.12 -12.73 -39.18
CA LEU A 464 10.13 -13.25 -40.55
C LEU A 464 11.57 -13.65 -40.93
N PRO A 465 11.78 -14.76 -41.64
CA PRO A 465 13.10 -15.15 -42.11
C PRO A 465 13.71 -14.05 -42.99
N ASP A 466 14.99 -13.77 -42.79
CA ASP A 466 15.70 -12.78 -43.61
C ASP A 466 15.77 -13.27 -45.07
N SER A 467 15.62 -12.37 -46.04
CA SER A 467 15.54 -12.72 -47.47
C SER A 467 16.85 -13.27 -48.05
N SER A 468 17.95 -13.14 -47.30
CA SER A 468 19.28 -13.68 -47.62
C SER A 468 19.75 -14.70 -46.56
N ALA A 469 18.90 -15.68 -46.25
CA ALA A 469 19.22 -16.71 -45.27
C ALA A 469 20.36 -17.65 -45.74
N ASN A 470 21.19 -18.08 -44.79
CA ASN A 470 22.32 -18.99 -45.01
C ASN A 470 21.86 -20.34 -45.60
N GLU A 471 22.71 -21.08 -46.34
CA GLU A 471 22.32 -22.29 -47.14
C GLU A 471 21.44 -23.31 -46.38
N ASN A 472 21.69 -23.50 -45.07
CA ASN A 472 20.93 -24.41 -44.23
C ASN A 472 19.48 -23.98 -43.97
N TRP A 473 19.21 -22.68 -44.00
CA TRP A 473 17.89 -22.07 -43.77
C TRP A 473 17.15 -21.77 -45.08
N ALA A 474 17.89 -21.67 -46.19
CA ALA A 474 17.32 -21.45 -47.52
C ALA A 474 16.29 -22.53 -47.92
N LYS A 475 16.47 -23.78 -47.47
CA LYS A 475 15.53 -24.88 -47.74
C LYS A 475 14.14 -24.73 -47.10
N TYR A 476 14.00 -23.83 -46.11
CA TYR A 476 12.73 -23.55 -45.44
C TYR A 476 12.08 -22.25 -45.92
N LEU A 477 12.76 -21.49 -46.80
CA LEU A 477 12.16 -20.43 -47.59
C LEU A 477 11.38 -21.06 -48.75
N ALA A 478 10.34 -21.84 -48.44
CA ALA A 478 9.43 -22.34 -49.45
C ALA A 478 8.60 -21.16 -49.98
N SER A 479 8.63 -20.99 -51.30
CA SER A 479 7.82 -20.05 -52.07
C SER A 479 6.36 -20.14 -51.68
N ALA A 480 5.81 -19.05 -51.15
CA ALA A 480 4.37 -18.82 -51.11
C ALA A 480 3.83 -18.71 -52.54
#